data_AF-A0A078IIZ4-F1
#
_entry.id   AF-A0A078IIZ4-F1
#
_cell.length_a   1.000
_cell.length_b   1.000
_cell.length_c   1.000
_cell.angle_alpha   90.00
_cell.angle_beta   90.00
_cell.angle_gamma   90.00
#
_symmetry.space_group_name_H-M   'P 1'
#
loop_
_entity.id
_entity.type
_entity.pdbx_description
1 polymer ?
#
loop_
_entity_poly.entity_id
_entity_poly.type
_entity_poly.pdbx_seq_one_letter_code
_entity_poly.pdbx_strand_id
1 'polypeptide(L)'
;MAATTENLPRLKSAVDGLTEMSENERSGFINLVSRYLRFLYSLSINLLLLFLSDTRMVFMFITNDVDVSETKNLLDKLVVLKLNGGLGTTMGCTCPKGVTFKLKLVGYRSSDGLTFLDLIVIQIENLNNKYGCKVPLVLMNSFNTHDDTQKIVEKYTNSNVDIHTFNQSKYPRVVADEFVPWPSKGKTDKDGWYPPGHGDVFPSLMNSGKLDAFLSQGKEYVFVANSDNLGAIVDLTILKHLIQNKNEYCMEGCLALADVKGGTLISYEGKVQLLEIAQVPDEHVNEFKSIEKFKIFNTNNLWVNLKAIKKLVEADALKMEIIPNPKEVDEVKVLQLETAAGAAIVGKIIQYR
;
A
#
# COMPACT_ATOMS: atom_id res chain seq x y z
N MET A 1 9.63 10.29 28.83
CA MET A 1 8.90 9.21 29.55
C MET A 1 8.70 8.07 28.58
N ALA A 2 8.93 6.81 28.98
CA ALA A 2 8.70 5.69 28.07
C ALA A 2 7.21 5.59 27.69
N ALA A 3 6.90 5.22 26.45
CA ALA A 3 5.54 5.03 25.99
C ALA A 3 4.91 3.83 26.72
N THR A 4 3.96 4.08 27.63
CA THR A 4 3.26 3.02 28.38
C THR A 4 1.78 2.97 28.04
N THR A 5 1.11 1.84 28.32
CA THR A 5 -0.35 1.69 28.17
C THR A 5 -1.13 2.71 28.98
N GLU A 6 -0.56 3.22 30.08
CA GLU A 6 -1.14 4.27 30.91
C GLU A 6 -1.25 5.63 30.18
N ASN A 7 -0.47 5.85 29.13
CA ASN A 7 -0.52 7.08 28.33
C ASN A 7 -1.69 7.10 27.32
N LEU A 8 -2.33 5.96 27.06
CA LEU A 8 -3.36 5.84 26.03
C LEU A 8 -4.61 6.72 26.28
N PRO A 9 -5.18 6.79 27.50
CA PRO A 9 -6.32 7.68 27.75
C PRO A 9 -5.99 9.17 27.54
N ARG A 10 -4.77 9.59 27.93
CA ARG A 10 -4.29 10.96 27.73
C ARG A 10 -4.10 11.26 26.25
N LEU A 11 -3.51 10.34 25.49
CA LEU A 11 -3.34 10.48 24.05
C LEU A 11 -4.69 10.52 23.33
N LYS A 12 -5.65 9.68 23.74
CA LYS A 12 -7.03 9.73 23.22
C LYS A 12 -7.67 11.10 23.45
N SER A 13 -7.63 11.62 24.67
CA SER A 13 -8.16 12.95 24.98
C SER A 13 -7.47 14.07 24.17
N ALA A 14 -6.16 13.95 23.90
CA ALA A 14 -5.44 14.93 23.09
C ALA A 14 -5.86 14.88 21.60
N VAL A 15 -6.09 13.67 21.07
CA VAL A 15 -6.55 13.43 19.69
C VAL A 15 -8.00 13.87 19.49
N ASP A 16 -8.86 13.67 20.50
CA ASP A 16 -10.25 14.16 20.48
C ASP A 16 -10.29 15.70 20.37
N GLY A 17 -9.26 16.40 20.88
CA GLY A 17 -9.08 17.85 20.73
C GLY A 17 -8.59 18.31 19.35
N LEU A 18 -8.17 17.40 18.46
CA LEU A 18 -7.71 17.73 17.11
C LEU A 18 -8.90 17.80 16.14
N THR A 19 -9.44 19.00 15.95
CA THR A 19 -10.62 19.25 15.11
C THR A 19 -10.39 18.99 13.62
N GLU A 20 -9.13 18.96 13.16
CA GLU A 20 -8.76 18.66 11.77
C GLU A 20 -8.95 17.19 11.38
N MET A 21 -9.02 16.27 12.36
CA MET A 21 -9.19 14.84 12.10
C MET A 21 -10.66 14.47 12.01
N SER A 22 -11.01 13.66 11.03
CA SER A 22 -12.31 12.98 10.98
C SER A 22 -12.43 11.92 12.10
N GLU A 23 -13.66 11.53 12.42
CA GLU A 23 -13.92 10.45 13.40
C GLU A 23 -13.21 9.14 13.02
N ASN A 24 -13.19 8.81 11.73
CA ASN A 24 -12.51 7.62 11.21
C ASN A 24 -11.01 7.71 11.42
N GLU A 25 -10.39 8.88 11.19
CA GLU A 25 -8.96 9.08 11.42
C GLU A 25 -8.60 9.02 12.91
N ARG A 26 -9.43 9.61 13.79
CA ARG A 26 -9.23 9.53 15.24
C ARG A 26 -9.26 8.07 15.70
N SER A 27 -10.30 7.34 15.32
CA SER A 27 -10.47 5.93 15.69
C SER A 27 -9.31 5.07 15.17
N GLY A 28 -8.95 5.22 13.89
CA GLY A 28 -7.87 4.48 13.26
C GLY A 28 -6.50 4.77 13.90
N PHE A 29 -6.20 6.04 14.20
CA PHE A 29 -4.96 6.43 14.87
C PHE A 29 -4.86 5.85 16.28
N ILE A 30 -5.94 5.92 17.07
CA ILE A 30 -5.96 5.36 18.43
C ILE A 30 -5.83 3.83 18.40
N ASN A 31 -6.46 3.14 17.45
CA ASN A 31 -6.30 1.70 17.28
C ASN A 31 -4.82 1.36 16.99
N LEU A 32 -4.19 2.09 16.08
CA LEU A 32 -2.79 1.90 15.71
C LEU A 32 -1.85 2.11 16.90
N VAL A 33 -2.00 3.20 17.64
CA VAL A 33 -1.21 3.49 18.85
C VAL A 33 -1.45 2.42 19.94
N SER A 34 -2.70 2.00 20.14
CA SER A 34 -3.05 0.97 21.12
C SER A 34 -2.35 -0.36 20.83
N ARG A 35 -2.33 -0.75 19.55
CA ARG A 35 -1.65 -1.96 19.09
C ARG A 35 -0.12 -1.83 19.22
N TYR A 36 0.44 -0.65 18.93
CA TYR A 36 1.87 -0.37 19.09
C TYR A 36 2.31 -0.53 20.55
N LEU A 37 1.57 0.07 21.49
CA LEU A 37 1.86 -0.06 22.90
C LEU A 37 1.81 -1.53 23.35
N ARG A 38 0.77 -2.28 22.95
CA ARG A 38 0.69 -3.73 23.25
C ARG A 38 1.87 -4.52 22.67
N PHE A 39 2.32 -4.18 21.46
CA PHE A 39 3.47 -4.81 20.82
C PHE A 39 4.76 -4.60 21.63
N LEU A 40 5.01 -3.37 22.12
CA LEU A 40 6.18 -3.08 22.97
C LEU A 40 6.21 -3.93 24.25
N TYR A 41 5.04 -4.24 24.84
CA TYR A 41 4.95 -5.10 26.02
C TYR A 41 5.07 -6.60 25.70
N SER A 42 4.79 -7.00 24.47
CA SER A 42 4.84 -8.38 23.99
C SER A 42 6.20 -8.76 23.38
N LEU A 43 7.24 -7.96 23.61
CA LEU A 43 8.60 -8.14 23.10
C LEU A 43 9.30 -9.35 23.77
N SER A 44 8.71 -10.52 23.57
CA SER A 44 9.22 -11.84 23.95
C SER A 44 8.55 -12.86 23.03
N ILE A 45 8.64 -12.64 21.71
CA ILE A 45 8.36 -13.69 20.74
C ILE A 45 9.73 -14.23 20.34
N ASN A 46 10.05 -15.43 20.84
CA ASN A 46 11.14 -16.24 20.32
C ASN A 46 10.94 -16.42 18.82
N LEU A 47 11.70 -15.69 18.00
CA LEU A 47 11.73 -15.84 16.55
C LEU A 47 12.49 -17.10 16.10
N LEU A 48 12.61 -18.10 16.98
CA LEU A 48 13.47 -19.27 16.80
C LEU A 48 12.82 -20.40 15.99
N LEU A 49 11.74 -20.14 15.26
CA LEU A 49 11.03 -21.13 14.44
C LEU A 49 10.76 -20.58 13.03
N LEU A 50 11.77 -19.96 12.40
CA LEU A 50 11.81 -19.76 10.95
C LEU A 50 12.13 -21.10 10.26
N PHE A 51 11.22 -22.07 10.38
CA PHE A 51 11.26 -23.20 9.46
C PHE A 51 10.65 -22.73 8.15
N LEU A 52 11.50 -22.69 7.11
CA LEU A 52 11.13 -22.64 5.70
C LEU A 52 10.18 -23.80 5.41
N SER A 53 8.90 -23.62 5.72
CA SER A 53 7.85 -24.51 5.26
C SER A 53 7.44 -24.02 3.88
N ASP A 54 7.56 -24.92 2.92
CA ASP A 54 7.18 -24.85 1.51
C ASP A 54 6.04 -23.85 1.27
N THR A 55 6.37 -22.56 1.12
CA THR A 55 5.43 -21.57 0.64
C THR A 55 5.11 -22.03 -0.77
N ARG A 56 3.92 -22.63 -0.95
CA ARG A 56 3.43 -23.03 -2.27
C ARG A 56 3.26 -21.77 -3.11
N MET A 57 4.36 -21.36 -3.71
CA MET A 57 4.45 -20.31 -4.69
C MET A 57 3.84 -20.87 -5.96
N VAL A 58 2.72 -20.29 -6.39
CA VAL A 58 2.18 -20.60 -7.70
C VAL A 58 3.01 -19.84 -8.71
N PHE A 59 3.94 -20.53 -9.37
CA PHE A 59 4.59 -20.01 -10.56
C PHE A 59 3.57 -20.05 -11.69
N MET A 60 3.06 -18.88 -12.06
CA MET A 60 2.16 -18.77 -13.20
C MET A 60 3.00 -18.71 -14.48
N PHE A 61 2.80 -19.67 -15.37
CA PHE A 61 3.32 -19.57 -16.74
C PHE A 61 2.33 -18.78 -17.59
N ILE A 62 2.86 -17.91 -18.45
CA ILE A 62 2.08 -17.11 -19.40
C ILE A 62 1.33 -18.07 -20.32
N THR A 63 0.00 -18.04 -20.28
CA THR A 63 -0.83 -18.75 -21.27
C THR A 63 -1.24 -17.76 -22.36
N ASN A 64 -0.66 -17.92 -23.54
CA ASN A 64 -0.99 -17.15 -24.73
C ASN A 64 -2.19 -17.80 -25.43
N ASP A 65 -3.39 -17.49 -24.97
CA ASP A 65 -4.59 -17.31 -25.82
C ASP A 65 -5.80 -17.08 -24.93
N VAL A 66 -6.28 -15.84 -24.90
CA VAL A 66 -7.53 -15.48 -24.24
C VAL A 66 -8.39 -14.82 -25.29
N ASP A 67 -9.60 -15.34 -25.47
CA ASP A 67 -10.60 -14.73 -26.34
C ASP A 67 -10.82 -13.25 -25.95
N VAL A 68 -11.08 -12.40 -26.94
CA VAL A 68 -11.28 -10.96 -26.73
C VAL A 68 -12.48 -10.72 -25.81
N SER A 69 -13.54 -11.52 -25.94
CA SER A 69 -14.72 -11.45 -25.07
C SER A 69 -14.40 -11.83 -23.62
N GLU A 70 -13.63 -12.91 -23.43
CA GLU A 70 -13.16 -13.32 -22.10
C GLU A 70 -12.25 -12.24 -21.48
N THR A 71 -11.32 -11.68 -22.26
CA THR A 71 -10.44 -10.60 -21.83
C THR A 71 -11.23 -9.37 -21.37
N LYS A 72 -12.22 -8.95 -22.15
CA LYS A 72 -13.09 -7.84 -21.79
C LYS A 72 -13.85 -8.12 -20.49
N ASN A 73 -14.38 -9.33 -20.31
CA ASN A 73 -15.09 -9.71 -19.08
C ASN A 73 -14.19 -9.63 -17.83
N LEU A 74 -12.94 -10.10 -17.95
CA LEU A 74 -11.95 -10.00 -16.87
C LEU A 74 -11.64 -8.54 -16.54
N LEU A 75 -11.32 -7.72 -17.55
CA LEU A 75 -10.98 -6.31 -17.37
C LEU A 75 -12.15 -5.48 -16.83
N ASP A 76 -13.39 -5.80 -17.23
CA ASP A 76 -14.58 -5.14 -16.70
C ASP A 76 -14.76 -5.37 -15.19
N LYS A 77 -14.13 -6.40 -14.60
CA LYS A 77 -14.10 -6.68 -13.15
C LYS A 77 -12.91 -6.06 -12.41
N LEU A 78 -11.98 -5.41 -13.11
CA LEU A 78 -10.76 -4.87 -12.54
C LEU A 78 -10.86 -3.37 -12.25
N VAL A 79 -10.21 -2.96 -11.15
CA VAL A 79 -9.83 -1.58 -10.83
C VAL A 79 -8.29 -1.52 -10.76
N VAL A 80 -7.66 -0.50 -11.34
CA VAL A 80 -6.22 -0.27 -11.17
C VAL A 80 -6.00 0.87 -10.20
N LEU A 81 -5.29 0.63 -9.10
CA LEU A 81 -4.97 1.62 -8.07
C LEU A 81 -3.45 1.85 -8.00
N LYS A 82 -3.06 3.11 -8.04
CA LYS A 82 -1.65 3.52 -7.88
C LYS A 82 -1.45 4.27 -6.58
N LEU A 83 -0.49 3.80 -5.79
CA LEU A 83 -0.08 4.43 -4.54
C LEU A 83 0.74 5.69 -4.88
N ASN A 84 0.15 6.86 -4.69
CA ASN A 84 0.68 8.18 -5.08
C ASN A 84 0.81 9.13 -3.86
N GLY A 85 0.96 8.57 -2.66
CA GLY A 85 1.08 9.35 -1.42
C GLY A 85 2.48 9.90 -1.16
N GLY A 86 3.50 9.36 -1.84
CA GLY A 86 4.91 9.66 -1.60
C GLY A 86 5.44 10.88 -2.37
N LEU A 87 6.29 11.64 -1.70
CA LEU A 87 7.04 12.74 -2.30
C LEU A 87 8.35 12.25 -2.91
N GLY A 88 8.84 12.95 -3.94
CA GLY A 88 10.14 12.71 -4.55
C GLY A 88 11.34 13.28 -3.80
N THR A 89 11.28 13.45 -2.47
CA THR A 89 12.29 14.19 -1.69
C THR A 89 13.68 13.57 -1.77
N THR A 90 13.77 12.23 -1.80
CA THR A 90 15.03 11.50 -1.99
C THR A 90 15.66 11.73 -3.37
N MET A 91 14.88 12.21 -4.33
CA MET A 91 15.32 12.59 -5.67
C MET A 91 15.41 14.12 -5.83
N GLY A 92 15.33 14.88 -4.74
CA GLY A 92 15.42 16.35 -4.75
C GLY A 92 14.16 17.08 -5.23
N CYS A 93 13.01 16.42 -5.37
CA CYS A 93 11.75 17.10 -5.67
C CYS A 93 10.85 17.23 -4.43
N THR A 94 10.18 18.38 -4.30
CA THR A 94 9.13 18.63 -3.30
C THR A 94 7.74 18.16 -3.74
N CYS A 95 7.65 17.56 -4.92
CA CYS A 95 6.43 17.21 -5.63
C CYS A 95 6.13 15.69 -5.58
N PRO A 96 4.91 15.23 -5.96
CA PRO A 96 4.59 13.81 -6.03
C PRO A 96 5.48 13.10 -7.05
N LYS A 97 6.08 11.98 -6.64
CA LYS A 97 7.07 11.25 -7.45
C LYS A 97 6.50 10.78 -8.79
N GLY A 98 5.31 10.17 -8.77
CA GLY A 98 4.67 9.64 -9.98
C GLY A 98 4.18 10.71 -10.97
N VAL A 99 3.96 11.93 -10.48
CA VAL A 99 3.24 12.96 -11.24
C VAL A 99 4.19 13.96 -11.90
N THR A 100 5.38 14.18 -11.36
CA THR A 100 6.25 15.27 -11.81
C THR A 100 7.57 14.79 -12.41
N PHE A 101 8.02 13.59 -12.07
CA PHE A 101 9.30 13.10 -12.58
C PHE A 101 9.16 12.74 -14.06
N LYS A 102 9.73 13.59 -14.92
CA LYS A 102 9.74 13.41 -16.37
C LYS A 102 10.82 12.41 -16.77
N LEU A 103 10.40 11.34 -17.43
CA LEU A 103 11.26 10.35 -18.04
C LEU A 103 11.49 10.72 -19.49
N LYS A 104 12.77 10.80 -19.86
CA LYS A 104 13.18 10.92 -21.26
C LYS A 104 13.23 9.52 -21.85
N LEU A 105 12.23 9.17 -22.64
CA LEU A 105 12.19 7.87 -23.32
C LEU A 105 13.08 7.90 -24.57
N VAL A 106 14.00 6.94 -24.68
CA VAL A 106 14.83 6.75 -25.87
C VAL A 106 13.93 6.35 -27.04
N GLY A 107 13.91 7.14 -28.11
CA GLY A 107 13.12 6.88 -29.32
C GLY A 107 11.74 7.56 -29.39
N TYR A 108 11.32 8.28 -28.35
CA TYR A 108 10.09 9.09 -28.38
C TYR A 108 10.40 10.50 -28.90
N ARG A 109 9.66 10.97 -29.91
CA ARG A 109 9.97 12.22 -30.66
C ARG A 109 9.60 13.52 -29.93
N SER A 110 8.88 13.45 -28.82
CA SER A 110 8.54 14.64 -28.02
C SER A 110 9.74 15.09 -27.17
N SER A 111 10.07 16.37 -27.24
CA SER A 111 11.16 17.01 -26.47
C SER A 111 10.91 17.04 -24.97
N ASP A 112 9.66 16.87 -24.53
CA ASP A 112 9.22 17.30 -23.21
C ASP A 112 9.17 16.19 -22.14
N GLY A 113 9.51 14.95 -22.53
CA GLY A 113 9.46 13.76 -21.68
C GLY A 113 8.04 13.38 -21.25
N LEU A 114 7.87 12.15 -20.74
CA LEU A 114 6.59 11.67 -20.17
C LEU A 114 6.79 11.41 -18.67
N THR A 115 5.81 11.75 -17.85
CA THR A 115 5.79 11.42 -16.43
C THR A 115 5.38 9.96 -16.22
N PHE A 116 5.58 9.42 -15.01
CA PHE A 116 5.06 8.08 -14.70
C PHE A 116 3.54 8.02 -14.85
N LEU A 117 2.82 9.07 -14.42
CA LEU A 117 1.37 9.14 -14.58
C LEU A 117 0.95 9.15 -16.05
N ASP A 118 1.66 9.87 -16.93
CA ASP A 118 1.38 9.85 -18.38
C ASP A 118 1.47 8.42 -18.91
N LEU A 119 2.51 7.68 -18.53
CA LEU A 119 2.71 6.29 -18.98
C LEU A 119 1.65 5.34 -18.44
N ILE A 120 1.25 5.50 -17.17
CA ILE A 120 0.18 4.71 -16.57
C ILE A 120 -1.14 4.98 -17.29
N VAL A 121 -1.48 6.24 -17.56
CA VAL A 121 -2.69 6.61 -18.30
C VAL A 121 -2.68 6.00 -19.70
N ILE A 122 -1.56 6.13 -20.43
CA ILE A 122 -1.39 5.53 -21.77
C ILE A 122 -1.58 4.01 -21.72
N GLN A 123 -1.05 3.32 -20.71
CA GLN A 123 -1.21 1.87 -20.55
C GLN A 123 -2.69 1.47 -20.40
N ILE A 124 -3.44 2.15 -19.54
CA ILE A 124 -4.85 1.83 -19.28
C ILE A 124 -5.74 2.26 -20.45
N GLU A 125 -5.48 3.41 -21.05
CA GLU A 125 -6.19 3.88 -22.24
C GLU A 125 -6.00 2.93 -23.42
N ASN A 126 -4.78 2.43 -23.64
CA ASN A 126 -4.51 1.43 -24.67
C ASN A 126 -5.25 0.11 -24.40
N LEU A 127 -5.34 -0.33 -23.14
CA LEU A 127 -6.12 -1.51 -22.76
C LEU A 127 -7.62 -1.31 -23.06
N ASN A 128 -8.18 -0.17 -22.65
CA ASN A 128 -9.59 0.18 -22.88
C ASN A 128 -9.91 0.26 -24.38
N ASN A 129 -9.05 0.91 -25.18
CA ASN A 129 -9.23 1.02 -26.62
C ASN A 129 -9.11 -0.34 -27.33
N LYS A 130 -8.15 -1.18 -26.92
CA LYS A 130 -7.88 -2.48 -27.56
C LYS A 130 -8.99 -3.50 -27.30
N TYR A 131 -9.51 -3.57 -26.07
CA TYR A 131 -10.47 -4.60 -25.66
C TYR A 131 -11.90 -4.09 -25.48
N GLY A 132 -12.15 -2.80 -25.70
CA GLY A 132 -13.47 -2.18 -25.53
C GLY A 132 -13.98 -2.21 -24.08
N CYS A 133 -13.08 -2.33 -23.11
CA CYS A 133 -13.38 -2.33 -21.67
C CYS A 133 -13.31 -0.91 -21.08
N LYS A 134 -13.74 -0.78 -19.82
CA LYS A 134 -13.61 0.46 -19.03
C LYS A 134 -12.96 0.18 -17.68
N VAL A 135 -11.64 0.03 -17.70
CA VAL A 135 -10.82 -0.12 -16.50
C VAL A 135 -10.60 1.27 -15.89
N PRO A 136 -11.06 1.54 -14.66
CA PRO A 136 -10.80 2.79 -13.98
C PRO A 136 -9.37 2.81 -13.41
N LEU A 137 -8.76 3.99 -13.46
CA LEU A 137 -7.49 4.29 -12.78
C LEU A 137 -7.80 5.06 -11.49
N VAL A 138 -7.27 4.60 -10.36
CA VAL A 138 -7.46 5.23 -9.06
C VAL A 138 -6.11 5.66 -8.51
N LEU A 139 -5.97 6.93 -8.12
CA LEU A 139 -4.76 7.45 -7.49
C LEU A 139 -5.04 7.67 -6.01
N MET A 140 -4.35 6.91 -5.16
CA MET A 140 -4.36 7.13 -3.71
C MET A 140 -3.32 8.20 -3.37
N ASN A 141 -3.78 9.42 -3.15
CA ASN A 141 -2.95 10.57 -2.83
C ASN A 141 -2.75 10.70 -1.31
N SER A 142 -1.88 11.62 -0.91
CA SER A 142 -1.81 12.14 0.47
C SER A 142 -2.11 13.63 0.46
N PHE A 143 -2.27 14.22 1.64
CA PHE A 143 -2.35 15.69 1.78
C PHE A 143 -1.11 16.41 1.20
N ASN A 144 0.03 15.72 1.02
CA ASN A 144 1.23 16.29 0.40
C ASN A 144 1.18 16.25 -1.14
N THR A 145 0.35 15.38 -1.72
CA THR A 145 0.38 15.12 -3.17
C THR A 145 -0.92 15.43 -3.90
N HIS A 146 -2.02 15.64 -3.16
CA HIS A 146 -3.36 15.79 -3.73
C HIS A 146 -3.46 16.95 -4.71
N ASP A 147 -3.13 18.17 -4.28
CA ASP A 147 -3.37 19.39 -5.05
C ASP A 147 -2.57 19.41 -6.36
N ASP A 148 -1.33 18.91 -6.32
CA ASP A 148 -0.50 18.80 -7.51
C ASP A 148 -0.99 17.71 -8.47
N THR A 149 -1.54 16.62 -7.92
CA THR A 149 -2.14 15.55 -8.73
C THR A 149 -3.41 16.04 -9.41
N GLN A 150 -4.28 16.80 -8.71
CA GLN A 150 -5.53 17.33 -9.29
C GLN A 150 -5.28 18.20 -10.53
N LYS A 151 -4.33 19.13 -10.44
CA LYS A 151 -3.94 20.00 -11.57
C LYS A 151 -3.48 19.23 -12.80
N ILE A 152 -3.01 17.99 -12.61
CA ILE A 152 -2.42 17.18 -13.68
C ILE A 152 -3.42 16.18 -14.25
N VAL A 153 -4.36 15.67 -13.46
CA VAL A 153 -5.39 14.76 -13.98
C VAL A 153 -6.35 15.45 -14.95
N GLU A 154 -6.56 16.77 -14.83
CA GLU A 154 -7.38 17.57 -15.76
C GLU A 154 -6.95 17.43 -17.23
N LYS A 155 -5.65 17.17 -17.47
CA LYS A 155 -5.07 16.98 -18.80
C LYS A 155 -5.69 15.79 -19.55
N TYR A 156 -6.18 14.78 -18.82
CA TYR A 156 -6.68 13.52 -19.38
C TYR A 156 -8.20 13.47 -19.49
N THR A 157 -8.90 14.61 -19.37
CA THR A 157 -10.37 14.67 -19.46
C THR A 157 -10.92 14.08 -20.77
N ASN A 158 -10.13 14.15 -21.86
CA ASN A 158 -10.50 13.61 -23.17
C ASN A 158 -9.93 12.20 -23.46
N SER A 159 -9.19 11.61 -22.51
CA SER A 159 -8.64 10.26 -22.66
C SER A 159 -9.69 9.20 -22.36
N ASN A 160 -9.58 8.02 -22.97
CA ASN A 160 -10.47 6.88 -22.70
C ASN A 160 -10.07 6.12 -21.41
N VAL A 161 -9.99 6.86 -20.30
CA VAL A 161 -9.74 6.33 -18.96
C VAL A 161 -10.52 7.16 -17.94
N ASP A 162 -11.24 6.49 -17.04
CA ASP A 162 -11.87 7.15 -15.90
C ASP A 162 -10.84 7.23 -14.76
N ILE A 163 -10.42 8.45 -14.42
CA ILE A 163 -9.42 8.70 -13.38
C ILE A 163 -10.12 9.16 -12.11
N HIS A 164 -10.03 8.35 -11.06
CA HIS A 164 -10.47 8.70 -9.72
C HIS A 164 -9.29 9.04 -8.83
N THR A 165 -9.54 9.92 -7.86
CA THR A 165 -8.57 10.30 -6.84
C THR A 165 -9.25 10.21 -5.47
N PHE A 166 -8.49 9.85 -4.44
CA PHE A 166 -8.88 10.00 -3.05
C PHE A 166 -7.64 10.24 -2.19
N ASN A 167 -7.83 10.85 -1.02
CA ASN A 167 -6.75 10.99 -0.04
C ASN A 167 -6.78 9.84 0.95
N GLN A 168 -5.60 9.32 1.25
CA GLN A 168 -5.38 8.50 2.42
C GLN A 168 -5.42 9.36 3.71
N SER A 169 -5.53 8.71 4.85
CA SER A 169 -5.64 9.33 6.19
C SER A 169 -4.47 10.29 6.49
N LYS A 170 -4.73 11.30 7.34
CA LYS A 170 -3.74 12.24 7.87
C LYS A 170 -3.63 12.06 9.38
N TYR A 171 -2.55 11.43 9.86
CA TYR A 171 -2.33 11.18 11.29
C TYR A 171 -1.34 12.18 11.91
N PRO A 172 -1.50 12.51 13.20
CA PRO A 172 -0.60 13.42 13.88
C PRO A 172 0.70 12.71 14.27
N ARG A 173 1.84 13.32 14.00
CA ARG A 173 3.13 12.85 14.53
C ARG A 173 3.08 12.89 16.06
N VAL A 174 3.71 11.92 16.71
CA VAL A 174 3.79 11.87 18.17
C VAL A 174 5.18 12.33 18.61
N VAL A 175 5.28 13.33 19.48
CA VAL A 175 6.57 13.73 20.05
C VAL A 175 7.10 12.59 20.93
N ALA A 176 8.29 12.07 20.61
CA ALA A 176 8.78 10.82 21.18
C ALA A 176 9.01 10.92 22.71
N ASP A 177 9.56 12.04 23.18
CA ASP A 177 9.94 12.20 24.60
C ASP A 177 8.73 12.34 25.53
N GLU A 178 7.63 12.90 25.01
CA GLU A 178 6.42 13.25 25.76
C GLU A 178 5.21 12.36 25.44
N PHE A 179 5.27 11.62 24.34
CA PHE A 179 4.21 10.79 23.81
C PHE A 179 2.87 11.54 23.61
N VAL A 180 2.95 12.76 23.08
CA VAL A 180 1.80 13.62 22.76
C VAL A 180 1.73 13.92 21.27
N PRO A 181 0.52 14.07 20.68
CA PRO A 181 0.39 14.55 19.31
C PRO A 181 1.06 15.92 19.15
N TRP A 182 1.94 16.06 18.17
CA TRP A 182 2.67 17.30 17.91
C TRP A 182 1.75 18.48 17.57
N PRO A 183 0.63 18.28 16.82
CA PRO A 183 -0.37 19.33 16.64
C PRO A 183 -0.97 19.86 17.94
N SER A 184 -1.12 19.03 18.98
CA SER A 184 -1.57 19.48 20.30
C SER A 184 -0.57 20.41 21.00
N LYS A 185 0.68 20.46 20.53
CA LYS A 185 1.71 21.41 20.99
C LYS A 185 1.80 22.68 20.14
N GLY A 186 0.85 22.90 19.23
CA GLY A 186 0.80 24.07 18.35
C GLY A 186 1.47 23.89 16.98
N LYS A 187 2.10 22.73 16.70
CA LYS A 187 2.64 22.41 15.37
C LYS A 187 1.53 21.83 14.48
N THR A 188 0.61 22.69 14.05
CA THR A 188 -0.55 22.31 13.23
C THR A 188 -0.28 22.37 11.72
N ASP A 189 0.87 22.93 11.32
CA ASP A 189 1.35 22.92 9.93
C ASP A 189 1.58 21.49 9.41
N LYS A 190 1.89 21.34 8.12
CA LYS A 190 2.08 20.05 7.44
C LYS A 190 3.05 19.09 8.18
N ASP A 191 4.04 19.64 8.90
CA ASP A 191 5.08 18.87 9.57
C ASP A 191 4.59 18.28 10.90
N GLY A 192 3.48 18.77 11.44
CA GLY A 192 2.75 18.13 12.54
C GLY A 192 2.12 16.78 12.17
N TRP A 193 2.03 16.46 10.87
CA TRP A 193 1.23 15.34 10.37
C TRP A 193 2.02 14.40 9.44
N TYR A 194 1.46 13.23 9.17
CA TYR A 194 2.02 12.26 8.22
C TYR A 194 0.92 11.33 7.68
N PRO A 195 1.06 10.82 6.45
CA PRO A 195 0.24 9.70 5.97
C PRO A 195 0.71 8.38 6.63
N PRO A 196 -0.20 7.51 7.11
CA PRO A 196 0.15 6.33 7.91
C PRO A 196 0.61 5.11 7.09
N GLY A 197 1.42 5.35 6.07
CA GLY A 197 1.94 4.32 5.17
C GLY A 197 0.89 3.77 4.21
N HIS A 198 1.33 2.92 3.27
CA HIS A 198 0.46 2.41 2.21
C HIS A 198 -0.54 1.34 2.69
N GLY A 199 -0.41 0.79 3.90
CA GLY A 199 -1.43 -0.10 4.49
C GLY A 199 -2.78 0.58 4.72
N ASP A 200 -2.80 1.91 4.80
CA ASP A 200 -4.03 2.72 4.90
C ASP A 200 -4.88 2.70 3.61
N VAL A 201 -4.37 2.11 2.51
CA VAL A 201 -5.14 1.94 1.27
C VAL A 201 -6.49 1.25 1.49
N PHE A 202 -6.57 0.26 2.38
CA PHE A 202 -7.81 -0.48 2.62
C PHE A 202 -8.88 0.35 3.34
N PRO A 203 -8.61 0.93 4.54
CA PRO A 203 -9.59 1.78 5.21
C PRO A 203 -9.89 3.05 4.40
N SER A 204 -8.91 3.70 3.77
CA SER A 204 -9.15 4.93 3.01
C SER A 204 -9.93 4.70 1.72
N LEU A 205 -9.72 3.57 1.02
CA LEU A 205 -10.54 3.21 -0.13
C LEU A 205 -12.01 3.00 0.28
N MET A 206 -12.25 2.38 1.44
CA MET A 206 -13.60 2.22 1.99
C MET A 206 -14.21 3.57 2.42
N ASN A 207 -13.49 4.36 3.21
CA ASN A 207 -13.93 5.67 3.72
C ASN A 207 -14.21 6.68 2.60
N SER A 208 -13.52 6.57 1.46
CA SER A 208 -13.77 7.41 0.28
C SER A 208 -15.09 7.12 -0.43
N GLY A 209 -15.79 6.03 -0.08
CA GLY A 209 -16.97 5.52 -0.78
C GLY A 209 -16.67 4.91 -2.17
N LYS A 210 -15.42 4.96 -2.63
CA LYS A 210 -15.01 4.41 -3.93
C LYS A 210 -15.10 2.89 -3.94
N LEU A 211 -14.80 2.22 -2.83
CA LEU A 211 -14.95 0.77 -2.72
C LEU A 211 -16.37 0.32 -3.08
N ASP A 212 -17.38 0.93 -2.46
CA ASP A 212 -18.78 0.59 -2.70
C ASP A 212 -19.21 0.99 -4.12
N ALA A 213 -18.74 2.13 -4.62
CA ALA A 213 -18.99 2.55 -5.99
C ALA A 213 -18.48 1.51 -7.01
N PHE A 214 -17.25 1.00 -6.85
CA PHE A 214 -16.70 -0.01 -7.75
C PHE A 214 -17.41 -1.37 -7.62
N LEU A 215 -17.73 -1.79 -6.39
CA LEU A 215 -18.54 -3.00 -6.18
C LEU A 215 -19.91 -2.89 -6.88
N SER A 216 -20.56 -1.72 -6.81
CA SER A 216 -21.86 -1.48 -7.48
C SER A 216 -21.78 -1.53 -9.02
N GLN A 217 -20.60 -1.23 -9.58
CA GLN A 217 -20.30 -1.34 -11.02
C GLN A 217 -19.93 -2.76 -11.45
N GLY A 218 -19.93 -3.75 -10.53
CA GLY A 218 -19.56 -5.13 -10.81
C GLY A 218 -18.06 -5.40 -10.79
N LYS A 219 -17.25 -4.49 -10.25
CA LYS A 219 -15.81 -4.73 -10.04
C LYS A 219 -15.61 -5.77 -8.92
N GLU A 220 -14.64 -6.65 -9.08
CA GLU A 220 -14.32 -7.73 -8.13
C GLU A 220 -12.92 -7.61 -7.53
N TYR A 221 -11.94 -7.12 -8.30
CA TYR A 221 -10.53 -7.04 -7.89
C TYR A 221 -9.96 -5.64 -8.08
N VAL A 222 -9.04 -5.26 -7.18
CA VAL A 222 -8.17 -4.11 -7.35
C VAL A 222 -6.71 -4.56 -7.50
N PHE A 223 -6.03 -4.03 -8.53
CA PHE A 223 -4.60 -4.15 -8.71
C PHE A 223 -3.91 -2.91 -8.16
N VAL A 224 -3.21 -3.07 -7.03
CA VAL A 224 -2.49 -2.01 -6.32
C VAL A 224 -1.00 -2.10 -6.67
N ALA A 225 -0.41 -0.98 -7.07
CA ALA A 225 1.04 -0.87 -7.26
C ALA A 225 1.54 0.55 -6.96
N ASN A 226 2.85 0.72 -6.78
CA ASN A 226 3.42 2.07 -6.64
C ASN A 226 3.27 2.87 -7.95
N SER A 227 3.05 4.18 -7.84
CA SER A 227 2.95 5.06 -9.01
C SER A 227 4.25 5.20 -9.80
N ASP A 228 5.39 4.84 -9.21
CA ASP A 228 6.73 4.91 -9.80
C ASP A 228 7.23 3.55 -10.32
N ASN A 229 6.43 2.49 -10.23
CA ASN A 229 6.76 1.18 -10.80
C ASN A 229 6.12 1.00 -12.18
N LEU A 230 6.88 1.29 -13.25
CA LEU A 230 6.41 1.12 -14.63
C LEU A 230 6.30 -0.35 -15.08
N GLY A 231 6.95 -1.27 -14.37
CA GLY A 231 6.83 -2.71 -14.63
C GLY A 231 5.50 -3.30 -14.14
N ALA A 232 4.77 -2.57 -13.30
CA ALA A 232 3.48 -2.98 -12.77
C ALA A 232 2.34 -2.72 -13.75
N ILE A 233 2.31 -3.49 -14.83
CA ILE A 233 1.24 -3.52 -15.84
C ILE A 233 0.17 -4.55 -15.49
N VAL A 234 -1.03 -4.40 -16.06
CA VAL A 234 -2.12 -5.37 -15.87
C VAL A 234 -1.77 -6.69 -16.56
N ASP A 235 -1.65 -7.77 -15.79
CA ASP A 235 -1.47 -9.13 -16.31
C ASP A 235 -2.79 -9.92 -16.25
N LEU A 236 -3.31 -10.29 -17.41
CA LEU A 236 -4.57 -11.02 -17.56
C LEU A 236 -4.51 -12.46 -17.04
N THR A 237 -3.32 -13.08 -17.07
CA THR A 237 -3.10 -14.44 -16.58
C THR A 237 -3.28 -14.48 -15.06
N ILE A 238 -2.69 -13.49 -14.38
CA ILE A 238 -2.85 -13.31 -12.93
C ILE A 238 -4.33 -13.10 -12.62
N LEU A 239 -4.97 -12.11 -13.24
CA LEU A 239 -6.37 -11.80 -12.99
C LEU A 239 -7.31 -13.00 -13.21
N LYS A 240 -7.12 -13.74 -14.31
CA LYS A 240 -7.90 -14.95 -14.63
C LYS A 240 -7.75 -16.01 -13.53
N HIS A 241 -6.53 -16.29 -13.10
CA HIS A 241 -6.27 -17.26 -12.05
C HIS A 241 -6.93 -16.88 -10.72
N LEU A 242 -6.86 -15.61 -10.32
CA LEU A 242 -7.44 -15.13 -9.07
C LEU A 242 -8.96 -15.32 -9.06
N ILE A 243 -9.61 -14.98 -10.16
CA ILE A 243 -11.07 -15.13 -10.30
C ILE A 243 -11.47 -16.62 -10.29
N GLN A 244 -10.75 -17.48 -11.02
CA GLN A 244 -11.06 -18.91 -11.09
C GLN A 244 -10.90 -19.61 -9.75
N ASN A 245 -9.83 -19.29 -9.02
CA ASN A 245 -9.50 -19.92 -7.74
C ASN A 245 -10.05 -19.18 -6.52
N LYS A 246 -10.77 -18.06 -6.75
CA LYS A 246 -11.36 -17.20 -5.70
C LYS A 246 -10.33 -16.76 -4.66
N ASN A 247 -9.11 -16.43 -5.10
CA ASN A 247 -8.08 -15.91 -4.19
C ASN A 247 -8.48 -14.52 -3.71
N GLU A 248 -8.58 -14.31 -2.39
CA GLU A 248 -8.94 -12.99 -1.84
C GLU A 248 -7.77 -11.99 -1.91
N TYR A 249 -6.53 -12.49 -1.94
CA TYR A 249 -5.31 -11.69 -1.95
C TYR A 249 -4.20 -12.42 -2.73
N CYS A 250 -3.44 -11.70 -3.55
CA CYS A 250 -2.22 -12.16 -4.19
C CYS A 250 -1.17 -11.04 -4.17
N MET A 251 0.08 -11.41 -3.89
CA MET A 251 1.23 -10.53 -3.92
C MET A 251 2.21 -11.10 -4.93
N GLU A 252 2.64 -10.28 -5.89
CA GLU A 252 3.68 -10.71 -6.83
C GLU A 252 5.04 -10.66 -6.13
N GLY A 253 5.76 -11.79 -6.18
CA GLY A 253 7.14 -11.88 -5.76
C GLY A 253 8.07 -11.81 -6.95
N CYS A 254 9.25 -11.19 -6.78
CA CYS A 254 10.33 -11.26 -7.77
C CYS A 254 11.55 -11.92 -7.15
N LEU A 255 12.35 -12.60 -7.98
CA LEU A 255 13.61 -13.20 -7.53
C LEU A 255 14.63 -12.10 -7.23
N ALA A 256 15.27 -12.19 -6.07
CA ALA A 256 16.33 -11.27 -5.68
C ALA A 256 17.55 -11.45 -6.60
N LEU A 257 17.91 -10.39 -7.33
CA LEU A 257 19.13 -10.34 -8.16
C LEU A 257 20.31 -9.70 -7.42
N ALA A 258 20.07 -9.05 -6.28
CA ALA A 258 21.05 -8.37 -5.43
C ALA A 258 20.60 -8.43 -3.97
N ASP A 259 21.47 -8.04 -3.03
CA ASP A 259 21.17 -7.96 -1.60
C ASP A 259 20.07 -6.90 -1.34
N VAL A 260 18.83 -7.36 -1.08
CA VAL A 260 17.65 -6.48 -1.00
C VAL A 260 17.21 -6.31 0.46
N LYS A 261 17.00 -5.05 0.86
CA LYS A 261 16.46 -4.67 2.18
C LYS A 261 14.93 -4.82 2.27
N GLY A 262 14.26 -5.32 1.23
CA GLY A 262 12.80 -5.39 1.14
C GLY A 262 12.22 -6.63 1.83
N GLY A 263 10.94 -6.55 2.22
CA GLY A 263 10.24 -7.66 2.83
C GLY A 263 10.11 -8.91 1.94
N THR A 264 10.05 -10.07 2.58
CA THR A 264 9.92 -11.39 1.94
C THR A 264 8.69 -12.13 2.44
N LEU A 265 8.18 -13.08 1.66
CA LEU A 265 7.04 -13.92 2.05
C LEU A 265 7.52 -15.16 2.79
N ILE A 266 6.98 -15.37 3.99
CA ILE A 266 7.23 -16.55 4.82
C ILE A 266 5.94 -17.29 5.12
N SER A 267 6.07 -18.57 5.49
CA SER A 267 4.99 -19.34 6.10
C SER A 267 5.22 -19.38 7.62
N TYR A 268 4.29 -18.83 8.38
CA TYR A 268 4.32 -18.78 9.84
C TYR A 268 2.96 -19.21 10.38
N GLU A 269 2.94 -20.18 11.30
CA GLU A 269 1.71 -20.77 11.88
C GLU A 269 0.68 -21.24 10.82
N GLY A 270 1.16 -21.79 9.69
CA GLY A 270 0.31 -22.28 8.61
C GLY A 270 -0.37 -21.17 7.78
N LYS A 271 0.10 -19.93 7.92
CA LYS A 271 -0.35 -18.77 7.14
C LYS A 271 0.82 -18.12 6.41
N VAL A 272 0.54 -17.57 5.23
CA VAL A 272 1.51 -16.73 4.53
C VAL A 272 1.52 -15.34 5.16
N GLN A 273 2.71 -14.82 5.45
CA GLN A 273 2.93 -13.50 6.05
C GLN A 273 4.08 -12.78 5.36
N LEU A 274 4.05 -11.45 5.38
CA LEU A 274 5.14 -10.60 4.94
C LEU A 274 6.07 -10.32 6.11
N LEU A 275 7.32 -10.80 6.02
CA LEU A 275 8.38 -10.53 6.98
C LEU A 275 9.21 -9.33 6.49
N GLU A 276 9.22 -8.26 7.28
CA GLU A 276 10.02 -7.05 7.03
C GLU A 276 11.28 -7.04 7.91
N ILE A 277 12.33 -6.37 7.46
CA ILE A 277 13.61 -6.30 8.20
C ILE A 277 13.44 -5.74 9.63
N ALA A 278 12.49 -4.81 9.83
CA ALA A 278 12.20 -4.22 11.14
C ALA A 278 11.62 -5.22 12.17
N GLN A 279 11.17 -6.40 11.70
CA GLN A 279 10.65 -7.48 12.54
C GLN A 279 11.72 -8.52 12.87
N VAL A 280 12.89 -8.43 12.23
CA VAL A 280 13.98 -9.40 12.39
C VAL A 280 14.89 -8.93 13.52
N PRO A 281 15.17 -9.77 14.54
CA PRO A 281 16.15 -9.46 15.58
C PRO A 281 17.52 -9.14 14.98
N ASP A 282 18.25 -8.20 15.58
CA ASP A 282 19.54 -7.71 15.07
C ASP A 282 20.54 -8.85 14.77
N GLU A 283 20.53 -9.91 15.59
CA GLU A 283 21.38 -11.09 15.44
C GLU A 283 21.11 -11.90 14.15
N HIS A 284 19.89 -11.83 13.59
CA HIS A 284 19.48 -12.59 12.41
C HIS A 284 19.33 -11.73 11.15
N VAL A 285 19.62 -10.43 11.20
CA VAL A 285 19.50 -9.51 10.05
C VAL A 285 20.36 -9.97 8.86
N ASN A 286 21.54 -10.52 9.11
CA ASN A 286 22.42 -11.03 8.04
C ASN A 286 21.86 -12.29 7.38
N GLU A 287 21.15 -13.13 8.13
CA GLU A 287 20.46 -14.30 7.58
C GLU A 287 19.25 -13.89 6.74
N PHE A 288 18.50 -12.88 7.17
CA PHE A 288 17.37 -12.33 6.44
C PHE A 288 17.78 -11.76 5.07
N LYS A 289 18.95 -11.10 5.01
CA LYS A 289 19.52 -10.56 3.76
C LYS A 289 20.09 -11.63 2.82
N SER A 290 20.22 -12.88 3.27
CA SER A 290 20.76 -13.95 2.45
C SER A 290 19.79 -14.35 1.34
N ILE A 291 20.16 -14.08 0.09
CA ILE A 291 19.43 -14.52 -1.11
C ILE A 291 19.37 -16.04 -1.26
N GLU A 292 20.25 -16.78 -0.56
CA GLU A 292 20.20 -18.25 -0.52
C GLU A 292 19.02 -18.76 0.32
N LYS A 293 18.73 -18.07 1.42
CA LYS A 293 17.60 -18.36 2.32
C LYS A 293 16.29 -17.75 1.80
N PHE A 294 16.31 -16.48 1.46
CA PHE A 294 15.15 -15.72 1.01
C PHE A 294 15.34 -15.30 -0.46
N LYS A 295 14.83 -16.14 -1.36
CA LYS A 295 15.02 -15.99 -2.81
C LYS A 295 14.08 -14.96 -3.44
N ILE A 296 13.02 -14.58 -2.74
CA ILE A 296 11.90 -13.81 -3.29
C ILE A 296 11.68 -12.58 -2.42
N PHE A 297 11.37 -11.45 -3.04
CA PHE A 297 10.98 -10.23 -2.36
C PHE A 297 9.63 -9.72 -2.87
N ASN A 298 8.92 -9.01 -2.01
CA ASN A 298 7.66 -8.34 -2.34
C ASN A 298 7.92 -7.19 -3.33
N THR A 299 7.25 -7.21 -4.49
CA THR A 299 7.33 -6.11 -5.48
C THR A 299 6.39 -4.95 -5.17
N ASN A 300 5.51 -5.13 -4.17
CA ASN A 300 4.37 -4.28 -3.85
C ASN A 300 3.34 -4.17 -4.99
N ASN A 301 3.32 -5.15 -5.89
CA ASN A 301 2.23 -5.39 -6.84
C ASN A 301 1.22 -6.37 -6.19
N LEU A 302 0.05 -5.86 -5.84
CA LEU A 302 -0.92 -6.55 -5.00
C LEU A 302 -2.25 -6.65 -5.73
N TRP A 303 -2.85 -7.83 -5.74
CA TRP A 303 -4.17 -8.05 -6.29
C TRP A 303 -5.10 -8.46 -5.17
N VAL A 304 -6.13 -7.66 -4.91
CA VAL A 304 -6.97 -7.83 -3.73
C VAL A 304 -8.44 -7.83 -4.12
N ASN A 305 -9.19 -8.78 -3.58
CA ASN A 305 -10.62 -8.87 -3.81
C ASN A 305 -11.35 -7.76 -3.04
N LEU A 306 -12.16 -6.96 -3.74
CA LEU A 306 -12.86 -5.80 -3.18
C LEU A 306 -13.89 -6.20 -2.10
N LYS A 307 -14.55 -7.35 -2.25
CA LYS A 307 -15.51 -7.85 -1.24
C LYS A 307 -14.78 -8.29 0.03
N ALA A 308 -13.60 -8.90 -0.13
CA ALA A 308 -12.75 -9.26 1.01
C ALA A 308 -12.27 -8.02 1.77
N ILE A 309 -11.87 -6.95 1.06
CA ILE A 309 -11.53 -5.66 1.69
C ILE A 309 -12.72 -5.16 2.52
N LYS A 310 -13.91 -5.04 1.93
CA LYS A 310 -15.12 -4.58 2.65
C LYS A 310 -15.37 -5.37 3.94
N LYS A 311 -15.44 -6.69 3.81
CA LYS A 311 -15.67 -7.63 4.91
C LYS A 311 -14.65 -7.45 6.04
N LEU A 312 -13.37 -7.33 5.71
CA LEU A 312 -12.29 -7.28 6.71
C LEU A 312 -12.13 -5.89 7.34
N VAL A 313 -12.36 -4.82 6.59
CA VAL A 313 -12.34 -3.46 7.14
C VAL A 313 -13.55 -3.22 8.04
N GLU A 314 -14.76 -3.61 7.63
CA GLU A 314 -15.98 -3.49 8.45
C GLU A 314 -15.90 -4.26 9.77
N ALA A 315 -15.21 -5.40 9.75
CA ALA A 315 -15.02 -6.25 10.94
C ALA A 315 -13.81 -5.85 11.80
N ASP A 316 -13.07 -4.77 11.47
CA ASP A 316 -11.80 -4.39 12.10
C ASP A 316 -10.80 -5.57 12.22
N ALA A 317 -10.75 -6.39 11.16
CA ALA A 317 -10.02 -7.65 11.13
C ALA A 317 -8.62 -7.53 10.49
N LEU A 318 -8.32 -6.40 9.81
CA LEU A 318 -7.02 -6.14 9.19
C LEU A 318 -5.97 -5.75 10.24
N LYS A 319 -5.29 -6.74 10.80
CA LYS A 319 -4.27 -6.55 11.83
C LYS A 319 -2.84 -6.60 11.25
N MET A 320 -2.52 -5.63 10.40
CA MET A 320 -1.18 -5.46 9.81
C MET A 320 -0.14 -5.03 10.83
N GLU A 321 1.06 -5.58 10.76
CA GLU A 321 2.20 -5.28 11.62
C GLU A 321 2.54 -3.79 11.57
N ILE A 322 2.91 -3.25 12.74
CA ILE A 322 3.14 -1.82 12.91
C ILE A 322 4.60 -1.53 12.61
N ILE A 323 4.82 -0.50 11.81
CA ILE A 323 6.14 -0.01 11.45
C ILE A 323 6.35 1.30 12.21
N PRO A 324 7.07 1.28 13.36
CA PRO A 324 7.49 2.51 14.01
C PRO A 324 8.62 3.15 13.19
N ASN A 325 8.42 4.39 12.79
CA ASN A 325 9.39 5.19 12.06
C ASN A 325 9.79 6.40 12.92
N PRO A 326 10.78 6.23 13.83
CA PRO A 326 11.34 7.33 14.60
C PRO A 326 12.10 8.27 13.67
N LYS A 327 11.83 9.57 13.78
CA LYS A 327 12.41 10.60 12.95
C LYS A 327 12.76 11.83 13.79
N GLU A 328 13.62 12.68 13.26
CA GLU A 328 13.89 14.01 13.82
C GLU A 328 13.46 15.05 12.80
N VAL A 329 12.61 15.99 13.23
CA VAL A 329 12.08 17.07 12.39
C VAL A 329 12.11 18.34 13.22
N ASP A 330 12.72 19.40 12.69
CA ASP A 330 12.95 20.65 13.42
C ASP A 330 13.61 20.42 14.79
N GLU A 331 14.61 19.53 14.85
CA GLU A 331 15.33 19.10 16.08
C GLU A 331 14.43 18.41 17.14
N VAL A 332 13.16 18.11 16.80
CA VAL A 332 12.23 17.38 17.66
C VAL A 332 12.18 15.92 17.23
N LYS A 333 12.45 15.02 18.18
CA LYS A 333 12.25 13.58 17.98
C LYS A 333 10.75 13.27 17.92
N VAL A 334 10.32 12.70 16.81
CA VAL A 334 8.94 12.34 16.53
C VAL A 334 8.83 10.87 16.14
N LEU A 335 7.69 10.27 16.44
CA LEU A 335 7.32 8.91 16.09
C LEU A 335 6.18 8.96 15.07
N GLN A 336 6.38 8.25 13.97
CA GLN A 336 5.34 7.94 12.97
C GLN A 336 5.04 6.46 13.07
N LEU A 337 3.75 6.11 13.12
CA LEU A 337 3.30 4.73 13.14
C LEU A 337 2.62 4.44 11.81
N GLU A 338 3.16 3.48 11.07
CA GLU A 338 2.68 3.16 9.73
C GLU A 338 2.34 1.67 9.64
N THR A 339 1.66 1.30 8.56
CA THR A 339 1.45 -0.10 8.17
C THR A 339 1.74 -0.29 6.69
N ALA A 340 2.09 -1.52 6.31
CA ALA A 340 2.35 -1.89 4.92
C ALA A 340 1.17 -2.69 4.36
N ALA A 341 0.68 -2.32 3.16
CA ALA A 341 -0.42 -3.02 2.49
C ALA A 341 -0.16 -4.51 2.33
N GLY A 342 1.08 -4.90 1.99
CA GLY A 342 1.49 -6.28 1.85
C GLY A 342 1.34 -7.13 3.12
N ALA A 343 1.39 -6.52 4.30
CA ALA A 343 1.20 -7.22 5.57
C ALA A 343 -0.25 -7.70 5.78
N ALA A 344 -1.21 -7.22 4.97
CA ALA A 344 -2.60 -7.69 5.02
C ALA A 344 -2.81 -9.10 4.43
N ILE A 345 -1.79 -9.70 3.80
CA ILE A 345 -1.88 -10.99 3.09
C ILE A 345 -2.26 -12.20 3.97
N VAL A 346 -2.30 -12.05 5.31
CA VAL A 346 -2.47 -13.13 6.29
C VAL A 346 -3.66 -14.05 5.94
N GLY A 347 -3.37 -15.14 5.23
CA GLY A 347 -4.34 -16.05 4.66
C GLY A 347 -4.06 -17.50 5.05
N LYS A 348 -5.10 -18.35 5.03
CA LYS A 348 -4.91 -19.81 5.15
C LYS A 348 -4.16 -20.32 3.92
N ILE A 349 -3.12 -21.13 4.12
CA ILE A 349 -2.54 -21.92 3.03
C ILE A 349 -3.64 -22.84 2.50
N ILE A 350 -4.12 -22.61 1.28
CA ILE A 350 -5.04 -23.54 0.61
C ILE A 350 -4.22 -24.77 0.22
N GLN A 351 -4.32 -25.80 1.05
CA GLN A 351 -3.70 -27.10 0.82
C GLN A 351 -4.53 -27.84 -0.23
N TYR A 352 -4.21 -27.70 -1.52
CA TYR A 352 -4.70 -28.63 -2.53
C TYR A 352 -4.12 -30.01 -2.22
N ARG A 353 -4.99 -31.01 -2.00
CA ARG A 353 -4.64 -32.43 -1.92
C ARG A 353 -4.43 -32.99 -3.32
#